data_AF-A0A920J9K4-F1
#
_entry.id   AF-A0A920J9K4-F1
#
_cell.length_a   1.000
_cell.length_b   1.000
_cell.length_c   1.000
_cell.angle_alpha   90.00
_cell.angle_beta   90.00
_cell.angle_gamma   90.00
#
_symmetry.space_group_name_H-M   'P 1'
#
loop_
_entity.id
_entity.type
_entity.pdbx_description
1 polymer ?
#
loop_
_entity_poly.entity_id
_entity_poly.type
_entity_poly.pdbx_seq_one_letter_code
_entity_poly.pdbx_strand_id
1 'polypeptide(L)'
;MRFFWEKVKNLLSHDKGQTLKLFLMFKKKTWLQSSIPFNKAKSYVPQNRQRIYIVGFREENNFNFDDLIIPDISKGPTLSSVLHPEEGSENFEEPYTIPDLAKVNEKYTITDKLGEISSDVRKET
;
A
#
# COMPACT_ATOMS: atom_id res chain seq x y z
N MET A 1 -4.13 16.23 -16.04
CA MET A 1 -4.21 15.95 -14.58
C MET A 1 -3.83 17.20 -13.81
N ARG A 2 -4.62 17.66 -12.82
CA ARG A 2 -4.29 18.85 -12.00
C ARG A 2 -3.85 18.49 -10.57
N PHE A 3 -4.43 17.45 -9.99
CA PHE A 3 -3.96 16.91 -8.71
C PHE A 3 -4.21 15.41 -8.59
N PHE A 4 -3.40 14.77 -7.76
CA PHE A 4 -3.51 13.37 -7.35
C PHE A 4 -3.33 13.30 -5.83
N TRP A 5 -4.20 12.57 -5.14
CA TRP A 5 -4.17 12.45 -3.68
C TRP A 5 -4.34 11.01 -3.25
N GLU A 6 -3.44 10.55 -2.38
CA GLU A 6 -3.50 9.25 -1.69
C GLU A 6 -3.90 9.49 -0.23
N LYS A 7 -4.85 8.68 0.26
CA LYS A 7 -5.31 8.71 1.65
C LYS A 7 -5.57 7.32 2.21
N VAL A 8 -5.53 7.21 3.54
CA VAL A 8 -5.87 5.98 4.27
C VAL A 8 -7.34 5.62 4.11
N LYS A 9 -7.67 4.33 4.07
CA LYS A 9 -9.04 3.83 3.93
C LYS A 9 -10.02 4.40 4.97
N ASN A 10 -9.53 4.65 6.18
CA ASN A 10 -10.37 5.13 7.30
C ASN A 10 -10.91 6.55 7.07
N LEU A 11 -10.42 7.29 6.08
CA LEU A 11 -11.00 8.58 5.72
C LEU A 11 -12.46 8.46 5.23
N LEU A 12 -12.87 7.31 4.69
CA LEU A 12 -14.25 7.05 4.28
C LEU A 12 -15.22 7.03 5.47
N SER A 13 -14.80 6.46 6.59
CA SER A 13 -15.61 6.33 7.81
C SER A 13 -15.35 7.42 8.83
N HIS A 14 -14.27 8.20 8.65
CA HIS A 14 -13.92 9.29 9.53
C HIS A 14 -15.07 10.30 9.61
N ASP A 15 -15.42 10.70 10.83
CA ASP A 15 -16.52 11.64 11.10
C ASP A 15 -17.81 11.25 10.35
N LYS A 16 -18.15 9.95 10.37
CA LYS A 16 -19.31 9.37 9.67
C LYS A 16 -19.34 9.71 8.16
N GLY A 17 -18.17 9.86 7.55
CA GLY A 17 -17.99 10.20 6.14
C GLY A 17 -18.17 11.69 5.81
N GLN A 18 -18.46 12.55 6.79
CA GLN A 18 -18.65 13.98 6.55
C GLN A 18 -17.38 14.65 6.05
N THR A 19 -16.22 14.26 6.58
CA THR A 19 -14.93 14.83 6.17
C THR A 19 -14.67 14.63 4.67
N LEU A 20 -14.85 13.41 4.17
CA LEU A 20 -14.65 13.12 2.76
C LEU A 20 -15.69 13.81 1.89
N LYS A 21 -16.96 13.81 2.31
CA LYS A 21 -18.05 14.48 1.59
C LYS A 21 -17.79 15.97 1.43
N LEU A 22 -17.37 16.65 2.50
CA LEU A 22 -17.06 18.08 2.47
C LEU A 22 -15.85 18.38 1.58
N PHE A 23 -14.80 17.56 1.66
CA PHE A 23 -13.63 17.68 0.79
C PHE A 23 -13.99 17.54 -0.70
N LEU A 24 -14.72 16.48 -1.06
CA LEU A 24 -15.15 16.24 -2.43
C LEU A 24 -16.07 17.36 -2.94
N MET A 25 -16.99 17.85 -2.09
CA MET A 25 -17.88 18.95 -2.43
C MET A 25 -17.12 20.25 -2.71
N PHE A 26 -16.15 20.61 -1.87
CA PHE A 26 -15.33 21.80 -2.06
C PHE A 26 -14.52 21.72 -3.36
N LYS A 27 -13.93 20.55 -3.63
CA LYS A 27 -13.15 20.33 -4.85
C LYS A 27 -14.04 20.25 -6.09
N LYS A 28 -15.28 19.76 -6.00
CA LYS A 28 -16.20 19.63 -7.16
C LYS A 28 -16.63 20.98 -7.70
N LYS A 29 -16.70 22.00 -6.82
CA LYS A 29 -16.93 23.40 -7.22
C LYS A 29 -15.79 23.99 -8.06
N THR A 30 -14.61 23.39 -8.04
CA THR A 30 -13.43 23.90 -8.74
C THR A 30 -12.95 23.00 -9.87
N TRP A 31 -13.20 21.68 -9.81
CA TRP A 31 -12.63 20.69 -10.74
C TRP A 31 -13.54 19.47 -10.93
N LEU A 32 -13.44 18.82 -12.09
CA LEU A 32 -14.00 17.48 -12.33
C LEU A 32 -13.14 16.43 -11.60
N GLN A 33 -13.76 15.49 -10.89
CA GLN A 33 -13.05 14.49 -10.07
C GLN A 33 -13.51 13.08 -10.42
N SER A 34 -12.55 12.16 -10.45
CA SER A 34 -12.81 10.73 -10.34
C SER A 34 -12.07 10.18 -9.12
N SER A 35 -12.64 9.18 -8.47
CA SER A 35 -12.07 8.56 -7.28
C SER A 35 -12.22 7.04 -7.33
N ILE A 36 -11.18 6.34 -6.89
CA ILE A 36 -11.27 4.93 -6.52
C ILE A 36 -11.49 4.87 -5.01
N PRO A 37 -12.57 4.21 -4.55
CA PRO A 37 -12.75 3.98 -3.12
C PRO A 37 -11.71 2.97 -2.58
N PHE A 38 -11.13 2.12 -3.44
CA PHE A 38 -10.28 1.03 -2.96
C PHE A 38 -9.30 0.45 -3.99
N ASN A 39 -8.00 0.63 -3.76
CA ASN A 39 -6.97 -0.21 -4.40
C ASN A 39 -6.23 -1.00 -3.31
N LYS A 40 -6.13 -2.32 -3.52
CA LYS A 40 -5.35 -3.25 -2.70
C LYS A 40 -3.99 -3.41 -3.35
N ALA A 41 -2.95 -2.91 -2.68
CA ALA A 41 -1.56 -3.12 -3.10
C ALA A 41 -1.19 -4.61 -3.25
N LYS A 42 -1.97 -5.51 -2.64
CA LYS A 42 -1.79 -6.97 -2.69
C LYS A 42 -1.71 -7.57 -4.10
N SER A 43 -2.30 -6.94 -5.11
CA SER A 43 -2.16 -7.37 -6.51
C SER A 43 -0.74 -7.18 -7.06
N TYR A 44 0.08 -6.32 -6.45
CA TYR A 44 1.39 -5.91 -6.96
C TYR A 44 2.54 -6.17 -5.98
N VAL A 45 2.27 -6.10 -4.69
CA VAL A 45 3.25 -6.29 -3.60
C VAL A 45 2.63 -7.12 -2.48
N PRO A 46 3.40 -7.88 -1.70
CA PRO A 46 2.87 -8.76 -0.65
C PRO A 46 2.43 -8.00 0.60
N GLN A 47 1.58 -6.98 0.44
CA GLN A 47 1.15 -6.09 1.52
C GLN A 47 -0.36 -5.82 1.47
N ASN A 48 -1.03 -5.98 2.61
CA ASN A 48 -2.44 -5.63 2.76
C ASN A 48 -2.63 -4.13 3.03
N ARG A 49 -2.18 -3.29 2.09
CA ARG A 49 -2.29 -1.83 2.15
C ARG A 49 -3.45 -1.36 1.28
N GLN A 50 -4.47 -0.82 1.93
CA GLN A 50 -5.67 -0.28 1.28
C GLN A 50 -5.63 1.24 1.30
N ARG A 51 -5.81 1.86 0.14
CA ARG A 51 -5.75 3.31 -0.04
C ARG A 51 -6.87 3.82 -0.92
N ILE A 52 -7.24 5.07 -0.68
CA ILE A 52 -8.18 5.85 -1.48
C ILE A 52 -7.34 6.74 -2.38
N TYR A 53 -7.68 6.77 -3.66
CA TYR A 53 -7.05 7.64 -4.64
C TYR A 53 -8.08 8.60 -5.21
N ILE A 54 -7.74 9.89 -5.19
CA ILE A 54 -8.58 10.95 -5.73
C ILE A 54 -7.76 11.69 -6.77
N VAL A 55 -8.28 11.74 -7.99
CA VAL A 55 -7.70 12.56 -9.07
C VAL A 55 -8.67 13.66 -9.44
N GLY A 56 -8.11 14.82 -9.76
CA GLY A 56 -8.86 15.95 -10.26
C GLY A 56 -8.26 16.52 -11.52
N PHE A 57 -9.14 16.90 -12.43
CA PHE A 57 -8.82 17.42 -13.75
C PHE A 57 -9.41 18.81 -13.93
N ARG A 58 -8.69 19.64 -14.69
CA ARG A 58 -9.14 21.00 -15.01
C ARG A 58 -10.27 21.02 -16.03
N GLU A 59 -10.20 20.13 -17.00
CA GLU A 59 -11.13 19.98 -18.11
C GLU A 59 -11.69 18.56 -18.11
N GLU A 60 -12.83 18.38 -18.77
CA GLU A 60 -13.39 17.07 -19.03
C GLU A 60 -12.39 16.20 -19.80
N ASN A 61 -12.39 14.91 -19.48
CA ASN A 61 -11.53 13.93 -20.12
C ASN A 61 -12.13 12.53 -19.93
N ASN A 62 -11.58 11.57 -20.66
CA ASN A 62 -12.08 10.20 -20.68
C ASN A 62 -11.40 9.29 -19.65
N PHE A 63 -10.76 9.83 -18.60
CA PHE A 63 -10.14 9.00 -17.59
C PHE A 63 -11.21 8.36 -16.71
N ASN A 64 -11.35 7.03 -16.80
CA ASN A 64 -12.06 6.24 -15.82
C ASN A 64 -11.10 5.27 -15.13
N PHE A 65 -11.28 5.14 -13.83
CA PHE A 65 -10.56 4.16 -13.03
C PHE A 65 -10.98 2.72 -13.31
N ASP A 66 -12.19 2.50 -13.82
CA ASP A 66 -12.66 1.17 -14.27
C ASP A 66 -11.88 0.65 -15.48
N ASP A 67 -11.21 1.54 -16.23
CA ASP A 67 -10.37 1.17 -17.37
C ASP A 67 -9.02 0.58 -16.91
N LEU A 68 -8.70 0.63 -15.60
CA LEU A 68 -7.48 0.06 -15.06
C LEU A 68 -7.55 -1.46 -15.01
N ILE A 69 -6.64 -2.12 -15.72
CA ILE A 69 -6.43 -3.57 -15.62
C ILE A 69 -5.61 -3.85 -14.36
N ILE A 70 -6.30 -4.25 -13.29
CA ILE A 70 -5.65 -4.65 -12.03
C ILE A 70 -5.47 -6.17 -12.03
N PRO A 71 -4.25 -6.70 -11.82
CA PRO A 71 -4.02 -8.13 -11.69
C PRO A 71 -4.85 -8.73 -10.55
N ASP A 72 -5.27 -9.98 -10.73
CA ASP A 72 -5.97 -10.73 -9.69
C ASP A 72 -5.08 -10.82 -8.44
N ILE A 73 -5.66 -10.45 -7.30
CA ILE A 73 -5.02 -10.52 -5.97
C ILE A 73 -4.55 -11.95 -5.66
N SER A 74 -5.25 -12.98 -6.17
CA SER A 74 -4.86 -14.38 -5.98
C SER A 74 -3.52 -14.73 -6.65
N LYS A 75 -3.16 -13.98 -7.70
CA LYS A 75 -1.91 -14.13 -8.46
C LYS A 75 -0.84 -13.13 -8.04
N GLY A 76 -1.11 -12.32 -7.01
CA GLY A 76 -0.15 -11.36 -6.47
C GLY A 76 1.03 -12.05 -5.78
N PRO A 77 2.16 -11.33 -5.62
CA PRO A 77 3.34 -11.85 -4.94
C PRO A 77 3.06 -12.19 -3.47
N THR A 78 3.76 -13.19 -2.97
CA THR A 78 3.73 -13.61 -1.55
C THR A 78 4.87 -12.95 -0.77
N LEU A 79 4.81 -12.98 0.57
CA LEU A 79 5.89 -12.41 1.38
C LEU A 79 7.24 -13.08 1.04
N SER A 80 7.26 -14.39 0.82
CA SER A 80 8.46 -15.13 0.41
C SER A 80 9.12 -14.60 -0.87
N SER A 81 8.38 -13.94 -1.77
CA SER A 81 8.94 -13.38 -3.01
C SER A 81 9.79 -12.11 -2.80
N VAL A 82 9.76 -11.52 -1.60
CA VAL A 82 10.52 -10.31 -1.26
C VAL A 82 11.44 -10.51 -0.05
N LEU A 83 11.47 -11.71 0.53
CA LEU A 83 12.40 -12.04 1.61
C LEU A 83 13.75 -12.43 1.02
N HIS A 84 14.83 -12.06 1.71
CA HIS A 84 16.15 -12.58 1.40
C HIS A 84 16.20 -14.10 1.67
N PRO A 85 16.80 -14.90 0.79
CA PRO A 85 17.00 -16.33 1.02
C PRO A 85 18.03 -16.54 2.14
N GLU A 86 17.77 -17.51 3.01
CA GLU A 86 18.62 -17.82 4.15
C GLU A 86 19.80 -18.75 3.80
N GLU A 87 19.89 -19.18 2.54
CA GLU A 87 20.85 -20.17 2.04
C GLU A 87 22.20 -19.56 1.60
N GLY A 88 22.43 -18.26 1.84
CA GLY A 88 23.69 -17.59 1.46
C GLY A 88 23.91 -17.47 -0.05
N SER A 89 22.82 -17.51 -0.84
CA SER A 89 22.85 -17.40 -2.30
C SER A 89 22.71 -15.95 -2.80
N GLU A 90 22.56 -14.98 -1.91
CA GLU A 90 22.48 -13.57 -2.26
C GLU A 90 23.80 -13.01 -2.75
N ASN A 91 23.73 -11.90 -3.47
CA ASN A 91 24.92 -11.10 -3.71
C ASN A 91 25.18 -10.20 -2.51
N PHE A 92 26.45 -9.94 -2.23
CA PHE A 92 26.82 -8.99 -1.19
C PHE A 92 26.35 -7.56 -1.55
N GLU A 93 25.60 -6.96 -0.63
CA GLU A 93 25.00 -5.63 -0.69
C GLU A 93 24.91 -5.03 0.72
N GLU A 94 25.70 -4.00 1.01
CA GLU A 94 25.57 -3.24 2.26
C GLU A 94 24.37 -2.28 2.20
N PRO A 95 23.61 -2.11 3.29
CA PRO A 95 23.82 -2.66 4.64
C PRO A 95 23.10 -4.01 4.90
N TYR A 96 22.47 -4.59 3.89
CA TYR A 96 21.50 -5.69 4.03
C TYR A 96 22.15 -7.05 4.26
N THR A 97 23.32 -7.29 3.65
CA THR A 97 24.08 -8.53 3.77
C THR A 97 25.51 -8.23 4.24
N ILE A 98 26.14 -9.24 4.84
CA ILE A 98 27.54 -9.17 5.30
C ILE A 98 28.48 -9.88 4.31
N PRO A 99 29.78 -9.52 4.24
CA PRO A 99 30.71 -10.08 3.26
C PRO A 99 30.91 -11.60 3.35
N ASP A 100 30.61 -12.20 4.52
CA ASP A 100 30.73 -13.63 4.75
C ASP A 100 29.49 -14.37 4.19
N LEU A 101 29.64 -14.92 2.98
CA LEU A 101 28.61 -15.66 2.24
C LEU A 101 27.33 -14.87 1.93
N ALA A 102 27.42 -13.54 1.83
CA ALA A 102 26.25 -12.66 1.66
C ALA A 102 25.13 -12.96 2.66
N LYS A 103 25.50 -13.38 3.87
CA LYS A 103 24.54 -13.70 4.93
C LYS A 103 23.74 -12.45 5.26
N VAL A 104 22.43 -12.61 5.47
CA VAL A 104 21.55 -11.49 5.85
C VAL A 104 21.99 -10.96 7.22
N ASN A 105 22.14 -9.63 7.31
CA ASN A 105 22.49 -8.96 8.54
C ASN A 105 21.35 -9.12 9.56
N GLU A 106 21.68 -9.53 10.79
CA GLU A 106 20.72 -9.86 11.86
C GLU A 106 19.71 -8.73 12.15
N LYS A 107 20.10 -7.47 11.92
CA LYS A 107 19.19 -6.31 12.03
C LYS A 107 17.97 -6.41 11.11
N TYR A 108 18.11 -7.09 9.98
CA TYR A 108 17.08 -7.29 8.97
C TYR A 108 16.45 -8.70 9.04
N THR A 109 16.86 -9.52 10.02
CA THR A 109 16.26 -10.82 10.30
C THR A 109 15.16 -10.65 11.34
N ILE A 110 13.96 -11.11 11.00
CA ILE A 110 12.83 -11.18 11.93
C ILE A 110 13.12 -12.30 12.94
N THR A 111 13.39 -11.95 14.20
CA THR A 111 13.56 -12.95 15.28
C THR A 111 12.21 -13.57 15.65
N ASP A 112 12.23 -14.80 16.17
CA ASP A 112 11.02 -15.55 16.57
C ASP A 112 10.07 -14.79 17.51
N LYS A 113 10.60 -13.79 18.24
CA LYS A 113 9.85 -12.93 19.17
C LYS A 113 8.84 -12.01 18.48
N LEU A 114 8.86 -11.85 17.15
CA LEU A 114 7.88 -11.02 16.44
C LEU A 114 6.46 -11.60 16.51
N GLY A 115 6.31 -12.92 16.67
CA GLY A 115 5.01 -13.56 16.87
C GLY A 115 4.32 -13.11 18.16
N GLU A 116 5.10 -12.85 19.21
CA GLU A 116 4.60 -12.38 20.52
C GLU A 116 4.06 -10.95 20.41
N ILE A 117 4.82 -10.05 19.77
CA ILE A 117 4.44 -8.63 19.58
C ILE A 117 3.15 -8.51 18.75
N SER A 118 2.98 -9.32 17.69
CA SER A 118 1.76 -9.28 16.87
C SER A 118 0.53 -9.83 17.61
N SER A 119 0.71 -10.65 18.64
CA SER A 119 -0.38 -11.21 19.44
C SER A 119 -0.89 -10.21 20.49
N ASP A 120 -0.02 -9.33 20.98
CA ASP A 120 -0.39 -8.28 21.93
C ASP A 120 -1.20 -7.15 21.28
N VAL A 121 -0.85 -6.74 20.06
CA VAL A 121 -1.60 -5.71 19.31
C VAL A 121 -3.04 -6.13 19.00
N ARG A 122 -3.33 -7.44 18.92
CA ARG A 122 -4.69 -7.97 18.69
C ARG A 122 -5.56 -7.99 19.96
N LYS A 123 -4.97 -7.83 21.15
CA LYS A 123 -5.71 -7.84 22.43
C LYS A 123 -6.17 -6.46 22.87
N GLU A 124 -5.67 -5.39 22.24
CA GLU A 124 -5.99 -3.99 22.59
C GLU A 124 -6.98 -3.29 21.63
N THR A 125 -7.62 -4.03 20.72
CA THR A 125 -8.72 -3.54 19.85
C THR A 125 -9.92 -4.46 19.90
#